data_AF-A0A3N5LRF2-F1
#
_entry.id   AF-A0A3N5LRF2-F1
#
_cell.length_a   1.000
_cell.length_b   1.000
_cell.length_c   1.000
_cell.angle_alpha   90.00
_cell.angle_beta   90.00
_cell.angle_gamma   90.00
#
_symmetry.space_group_name_H-M   'P 1'
#
loop_
_entity.id
_entity.type
_entity.pdbx_description
1 polymer ?
#
loop_
_entity_poly.entity_id
_entity_poly.type
_entity_poly.pdbx_seq_one_letter_code
_entity_poly.pdbx_strand_id
1 'polypeptide(L)'
;MSHGSPSRGLRLSALGVILFLNVPILVVALYAFTTEDSSFRFPPPGLTLDWFRVAAQNNDIREALVLSLGVAAVATAIALVLGTMAAVALWRTRFFGRQALS
;
A
#
# COMPACT_ATOMS: atom_id res chain seq x y z
N MET A 1 -7.49 -20.11 -25.75
CA MET A 1 -7.10 -20.28 -24.33
C MET A 1 -8.37 -20.11 -23.51
N SER A 2 -9.04 -21.19 -23.11
CA SER A 2 -10.26 -21.08 -22.32
C SER A 2 -9.89 -20.70 -20.89
N HIS A 3 -10.27 -19.50 -20.46
CA HIS A 3 -10.28 -19.16 -19.04
C HIS A 3 -11.39 -19.98 -18.39
N GLY A 4 -11.10 -21.23 -18.02
CA GLY A 4 -11.97 -22.02 -17.16
C GLY A 4 -12.21 -21.20 -15.90
N SER A 5 -13.48 -20.90 -15.60
CA SER A 5 -13.83 -20.12 -14.41
C SER A 5 -13.18 -20.80 -13.19
N PRO A 6 -12.35 -20.09 -12.40
CA PRO A 6 -11.70 -20.72 -11.26
C PRO A 6 -12.74 -21.38 -10.38
N SER A 7 -12.45 -22.59 -9.92
CA SER A 7 -13.36 -23.37 -9.09
C SER A 7 -13.85 -22.51 -7.93
N ARG A 8 -15.15 -22.62 -7.58
CA ARG A 8 -15.74 -21.78 -6.52
C ARG A 8 -14.97 -21.90 -5.21
N GLY A 9 -14.39 -23.07 -4.93
CA GLY A 9 -13.49 -23.31 -3.80
C GLY A 9 -12.22 -22.45 -3.84
N LEU A 10 -11.54 -22.36 -4.99
CA LEU A 10 -10.33 -21.53 -5.11
C LEU A 10 -10.63 -20.04 -4.89
N ARG A 11 -11.77 -19.56 -5.39
CA ARG A 11 -12.21 -18.17 -5.17
C ARG A 11 -12.50 -17.88 -3.69
N LEU A 12 -13.18 -18.81 -3.00
CA LEU A 12 -13.48 -18.67 -1.58
C LEU A 12 -12.22 -18.69 -0.72
N SER A 13 -11.27 -19.60 -1.01
CA SER A 13 -9.99 -19.64 -0.31
C SER A 13 -9.16 -18.38 -0.56
N ALA A 14 -9.09 -17.89 -1.79
CA ALA A 14 -8.40 -16.64 -2.11
C ALA A 14 -9.04 -15.44 -1.38
N LEU A 15 -10.37 -15.36 -1.35
CA LEU A 15 -11.08 -14.31 -0.61
C LEU A 15 -10.81 -14.41 0.90
N GLY A 16 -10.81 -15.62 1.45
CA GLY A 16 -10.49 -15.87 2.86
C GLY A 16 -9.08 -15.42 3.23
N VAL A 17 -8.08 -15.72 2.39
CA VAL A 17 -6.70 -15.26 2.59
C VAL A 17 -6.60 -13.74 2.51
N ILE A 18 -7.25 -13.12 1.52
CA ILE A 18 -7.27 -11.65 1.39
C ILE A 18 -7.91 -11.03 2.64
N LEU A 19 -9.07 -11.52 3.07
CA LEU A 19 -9.74 -11.03 4.28
C LEU A 19 -8.84 -11.21 5.51
N PHE A 20 -8.29 -12.40 5.72
CA PHE A 20 -7.41 -12.69 6.85
C PHE A 20 -6.18 -11.75 6.90
N LEU A 21 -5.56 -11.46 5.77
CA LEU A 21 -4.45 -10.50 5.68
C LEU A 21 -4.89 -9.05 5.95
N ASN A 22 -6.14 -8.69 5.62
CA ASN A 22 -6.69 -7.35 5.83
C ASN A 22 -7.30 -7.15 7.23
N VAL A 23 -7.70 -8.22 7.94
CA VAL A 23 -8.21 -8.14 9.31
C VAL A 23 -7.27 -7.34 10.25
N PRO A 24 -5.95 -7.59 10.32
CA PRO A 24 -5.07 -6.80 11.19
C PRO A 24 -4.99 -5.33 10.76
N ILE A 25 -5.04 -5.05 9.45
CA ILE A 25 -5.07 -3.68 8.93
C ILE A 25 -6.37 -2.99 9.34
N LEU A 26 -7.50 -3.68 9.28
CA LEU A 26 -8.80 -3.18 9.75
C LEU A 26 -8.78 -2.91 11.25
N VAL A 27 -8.15 -3.78 12.05
CA VAL A 27 -7.98 -3.57 13.50
C VAL A 27 -7.13 -2.32 13.77
N VAL A 28 -6.00 -2.15 13.08
CA VAL A 28 -5.15 -0.96 13.20
C VAL A 28 -5.88 0.29 12.71
N ALA A 29 -6.66 0.20 11.63
CA ALA A 29 -7.46 1.31 11.13
C ALA A 29 -8.54 1.71 12.14
N LEU A 30 -9.29 0.74 12.67
CA LEU A 30 -10.25 0.98 13.75
C LEU A 30 -9.56 1.59 14.97
N TYR A 31 -8.36 1.10 15.32
CA TYR A 31 -7.57 1.64 16.42
C TYR A 31 -7.11 3.07 16.18
N ALA A 32 -6.71 3.41 14.95
CA ALA A 32 -6.31 4.75 14.56
C ALA A 32 -7.45 5.78 14.66
N PHE A 33 -8.71 5.31 14.65
CA PHE A 33 -9.90 6.13 14.90
C PHE A 33 -10.42 6.02 16.34
N THR A 34 -9.78 5.22 17.21
CA THR A 34 -10.12 5.10 18.63
C THR A 34 -9.03 5.74 19.49
N THR A 35 -9.44 6.51 20.48
CA THR A 35 -8.55 7.35 21.28
C THR A 35 -7.65 6.52 22.20
N GLU A 36 -6.39 6.35 21.86
CA GLU A 36 -5.34 6.12 22.86
C GLU A 36 -4.83 7.47 23.36
N ASP A 37 -5.56 8.05 24.31
CA ASP A 37 -5.01 9.13 25.10
C ASP A 37 -3.91 8.58 25.99
N SER A 38 -2.66 8.86 25.59
CA SER A 38 -1.43 8.65 26.35
C SER A 38 -1.41 9.49 27.64
N SER A 39 -2.28 9.19 28.58
CA SER A 39 -2.19 9.56 29.98
C SER A 39 -3.21 8.76 30.78
N PHE A 40 -2.87 7.52 31.14
CA PHE A 40 -3.15 6.86 32.44
C PHE A 40 -4.30 7.42 33.33
N ARG A 41 -5.49 7.72 32.78
CA ARG A 41 -6.67 8.21 33.51
C ARG A 41 -7.96 7.69 32.88
N PHE A 42 -8.51 6.68 33.54
CA PHE A 42 -9.94 6.34 33.59
C PHE A 42 -10.75 7.62 33.88
N PRO A 43 -11.85 8.00 33.17
CA PRO A 43 -12.79 7.22 32.34
C PRO A 43 -12.88 7.68 30.84
N PRO A 44 -13.25 6.80 29.89
CA PRO A 44 -13.23 7.10 28.45
C PRO A 44 -14.45 7.91 27.96
N PRO A 45 -14.29 9.11 27.34
CA PRO A 45 -15.38 9.82 26.71
C PRO A 45 -15.28 9.76 25.17
N GLY A 46 -15.99 8.81 24.55
CA GLY A 46 -16.40 8.87 23.14
C GLY A 46 -15.31 8.73 22.06
N LEU A 47 -15.75 8.51 20.82
CA LEU A 47 -14.90 8.48 19.63
C LEU A 47 -14.39 9.90 19.32
N THR A 48 -13.07 10.13 19.27
CA THR A 48 -12.50 11.47 19.00
C THR A 48 -11.62 11.50 17.75
N LEU A 49 -11.68 12.61 16.99
CA LEU A 49 -10.81 12.91 15.84
C LEU A 49 -9.66 13.87 16.23
N ASP A 50 -9.42 14.04 17.53
CA ASP A 50 -8.50 15.06 18.03
C ASP A 50 -7.05 14.76 17.69
N TRP A 51 -6.64 13.49 17.66
CA TRP A 51 -5.32 13.07 17.19
C TRP A 51 -5.06 13.46 15.73
N PHE A 52 -6.07 13.36 14.87
CA PHE A 52 -5.96 13.83 13.48
C PHE A 52 -5.78 15.35 13.43
N ARG A 53 -6.46 16.10 14.31
CA ARG A 53 -6.30 17.55 14.43
C ARG A 53 -4.91 17.94 14.97
N VAL A 54 -4.41 17.25 15.98
CA VAL A 54 -3.08 17.48 16.57
C VAL A 54 -1.98 17.13 15.57
N ALA A 55 -2.07 15.95 14.92
CA ALA A 55 -1.14 15.55 13.88
C ALA A 55 -1.18 16.51 12.68
N ALA A 56 -2.38 16.97 12.31
CA ALA A 56 -2.53 17.98 11.29
C ALA A 56 -2.04 19.36 11.74
N GLN A 57 -2.00 19.73 13.02
CA GLN A 57 -1.48 21.03 13.44
C GLN A 57 0.04 21.02 13.68
N ASN A 58 0.63 19.83 13.80
CA ASN A 58 2.06 19.68 13.97
C ASN A 58 2.81 19.93 12.64
N ASN A 59 3.64 20.98 12.62
CA ASN A 59 4.39 21.37 11.43
C ASN A 59 5.41 20.30 11.02
N ASP A 60 6.04 19.62 11.97
CA ASP A 60 7.06 18.59 11.71
C ASP A 60 6.44 17.39 10.99
N ILE A 61 5.23 16.98 11.40
CA ILE A 61 4.49 15.88 10.76
C ILE A 61 4.12 16.26 9.33
N ARG A 62 3.63 17.48 9.11
CA ARG A 62 3.31 17.96 7.75
C ARG A 62 4.53 18.02 6.85
N GLU A 63 5.63 18.56 7.36
CA GLU A 63 6.86 18.68 6.60
C GLU A 63 7.42 17.30 6.23
N ALA A 64 7.44 16.36 7.16
CA ALA A 64 7.83 14.98 6.91
C ALA A 64 6.92 14.29 5.87
N LEU A 65 5.61 14.53 5.91
CA LEU A 65 4.66 13.99 4.93
C LEU A 65 4.92 14.57 3.53
N VAL A 66 5.08 15.88 3.41
CA VAL A 66 5.33 16.56 2.12
C VAL A 66 6.67 16.12 1.55
N LEU A 67 7.71 16.05 2.38
CA LEU A 67 9.02 15.54 1.98
C LEU A 67 8.92 14.11 1.45
N SER A 68 8.26 13.23 2.20
CA SER A 68 8.10 11.82 1.82
C SER A 68 7.32 11.67 0.51
N LEU A 69 6.23 12.41 0.35
CA LEU A 69 5.44 12.44 -0.88
C LEU A 69 6.25 12.98 -2.06
N GLY A 70 7.03 14.05 -1.85
CA GLY A 70 7.90 14.62 -2.88
C GLY A 70 8.96 13.63 -3.34
N VAL A 71 9.66 12.99 -2.40
CA VAL A 71 10.66 11.95 -2.70
C VAL A 71 10.02 10.77 -3.42
N ALA A 72 8.86 10.29 -2.94
CA ALA A 72 8.15 9.20 -3.58
C ALA A 72 7.74 9.55 -5.01
N ALA A 73 7.19 10.74 -5.26
CA ALA A 73 6.77 11.18 -6.58
C ALA A 73 7.94 11.24 -7.57
N VAL A 74 9.08 11.83 -7.17
CA VAL A 74 10.28 11.91 -7.99
C VAL A 74 10.84 10.51 -8.27
N ALA A 75 10.92 9.65 -7.25
CA ALA A 75 11.38 8.28 -7.41
C ALA A 75 10.49 7.47 -8.35
N THR A 76 9.15 7.58 -8.22
CA THR A 76 8.19 6.94 -9.12
C THR A 76 8.33 7.45 -10.55
N ALA A 77 8.48 8.77 -10.75
CA ALA A 77 8.64 9.33 -12.09
C ALA A 77 9.91 8.79 -12.78
N ILE A 78 11.03 8.77 -12.07
CA ILE A 78 12.30 8.21 -12.59
C ILE A 78 12.15 6.71 -12.88
N ALA A 79 11.57 5.96 -11.95
CA ALA A 79 11.34 4.52 -12.12
C ALA A 79 10.42 4.23 -13.32
N LEU A 80 9.41 5.06 -13.56
CA LEU A 80 8.49 4.91 -14.69
C LEU A 80 9.20 5.19 -16.02
N VAL A 81 10.01 6.25 -16.09
CA VAL A 81 10.79 6.57 -17.30
C VAL A 81 11.77 5.44 -17.61
N LEU A 82 12.60 5.04 -16.63
CA LEU A 82 13.59 3.99 -16.82
C LEU A 82 12.94 2.62 -17.09
N GLY A 83 11.90 2.29 -16.34
CA GLY A 83 11.14 1.05 -16.50
C GLY A 83 10.46 0.97 -17.87
N THR A 84 9.88 2.07 -18.34
CA THR A 84 9.28 2.14 -19.68
C THR A 84 10.34 2.02 -20.77
N MET A 85 11.48 2.71 -20.64
CA MET A 85 12.59 2.58 -21.58
C MET A 85 13.14 1.15 -21.64
N ALA A 86 13.31 0.50 -20.47
CA ALA A 86 13.75 -0.90 -20.40
C ALA A 86 12.72 -1.85 -21.02
N ALA A 87 11.42 -1.66 -20.75
CA ALA A 87 10.35 -2.46 -21.36
C ALA A 87 10.31 -2.30 -22.88
N VAL A 88 10.45 -1.07 -23.39
CA VAL A 88 10.52 -0.80 -24.83
C VAL A 88 11.79 -1.39 -25.45
N ALA A 89 12.93 -1.31 -24.78
CA ALA A 89 14.17 -1.92 -25.25
C ALA A 89 14.04 -3.45 -25.32
N LEU A 90 13.47 -4.11 -24.31
CA LEU A 90 13.19 -5.55 -24.31
C LEU A 90 12.17 -5.95 -25.38
N TRP A 91 11.18 -5.10 -25.66
CA TRP A 91 10.17 -5.38 -26.69
C TRP A 91 10.73 -5.23 -28.11
N ARG A 92 11.56 -4.19 -28.34
CA ARG A 92 12.15 -3.90 -29.67
C ARG A 92 13.39 -4.72 -29.95
N THR A 93 14.19 -5.05 -28.94
CA THR A 93 15.30 -6.00 -29.09
C THR A 93 14.73 -7.41 -28.97
N ARG A 94 14.64 -8.13 -30.09
CA ARG A 94 14.70 -9.60 -30.05
C ARG A 94 16.12 -9.96 -29.59
N PHE A 95 16.43 -9.82 -28.31
CA PHE A 95 17.80 -10.04 -27.88
C PHE A 95 18.21 -11.51 -28.11
N PHE A 96 19.45 -11.61 -28.57
CA PHE A 96 20.22 -12.78 -28.92
C PHE A 96 20.36 -13.71 -27.70
N GLY A 97 19.73 -14.88 -27.73
CA GLY A 97 19.65 -15.80 -26.58
C GLY A 97 18.53 -16.85 -26.65
N ARG A 98 17.66 -16.76 -27.66
CA ARG A 98 16.60 -17.75 -27.95
C ARG A 98 17.08 -19.20 -28.21
N GLN A 99 18.40 -19.45 -28.24
CA GLN A 99 18.99 -20.77 -28.51
C GLN A 99 19.63 -21.42 -27.26
N ALA A 100 19.67 -20.77 -26.09
CA ALA A 100 20.24 -21.37 -24.87
C ALA A 100 19.19 -22.06 -23.97
N LEU A 101 17.91 -21.98 -24.34
CA LEU A 101 16.77 -22.56 -23.61
C LEU A 101 15.88 -23.36 -24.56
N SER A 102 16.49 -24.25 -25.36
CA SER A 102 15.80 -25.37 -26.00
C SER A 102 16.21 -26.67 -25.34
#